data_AF-A0A382W2V3-F1
#
_entry.id   AF-A0A382W2V3-F1
#
_cell.length_a   1.000
_cell.length_b   1.000
_cell.length_c   1.000
_cell.angle_alpha   90.00
_cell.angle_beta   90.00
_cell.angle_gamma   90.00
#
_symmetry.space_group_name_H-M   'P 1'
#
loop_
_entity.id
_entity.type
_entity.pdbx_description
1 polymer ?
#
loop_
_entity_poly.entity_id
_entity_poly.type
_entity_poly.pdbx_seq_one_letter_code
_entity_poly.pdbx_strand_id
1 'polypeptide(L)'
;VDIDAGNEAVNRIKDGLKSTFTSNVLTGIGSFGSLYDLKPILENYHHPVMVQSIDGVGTKIIIARKLEKFDTIGVDLLSAATNDILVMGARPITFLDYIANDKLNPETIEEIVSGMVKACKDSGVSLVGGETAEMPDTYLPGEHDLVGIITGVVEKDKIITGENIIPGDVVLGIPSNGLHTNGYSFARKLFFEIGG
;
A
#
# COMPACT_ATOMS: atom_id res chain seq x y z
N VAL A 1 3.18 -17.71 16.80
CA VAL A 1 3.86 -17.78 15.48
C VAL A 1 3.71 -19.19 14.94
N ASP A 2 2.63 -19.40 14.19
CA ASP A 2 2.43 -20.58 13.37
C ASP A 2 3.29 -20.48 12.09
N ILE A 3 4.37 -21.27 12.03
CA ILE A 3 5.33 -21.25 10.92
C ILE A 3 4.71 -21.85 9.65
N ASP A 4 3.81 -22.83 9.79
CA ASP A 4 3.19 -23.51 8.66
C ASP A 4 2.20 -22.58 7.97
N ALA A 5 1.38 -21.86 8.74
CA ALA A 5 0.46 -20.85 8.21
C ALA A 5 1.22 -19.71 7.51
N GLY A 6 2.34 -19.24 8.07
CA GLY A 6 3.20 -18.25 7.43
C GLY A 6 3.75 -18.72 6.08
N ASN A 7 4.26 -19.96 6.01
CA ASN A 7 4.75 -20.56 4.77
C ASN A 7 3.64 -20.75 3.73
N GLU A 8 2.45 -21.15 4.15
CA GLU A 8 1.29 -21.28 3.27
C GLU A 8 0.89 -19.93 2.66
N ALA A 9 0.79 -18.88 3.48
CA ALA A 9 0.48 -17.53 3.02
C ALA A 9 1.49 -17.04 1.98
N VAL A 10 2.80 -17.21 2.24
CA VAL A 10 3.86 -16.87 1.29
C VAL A 10 3.71 -17.64 -0.03
N ASN A 11 3.40 -18.93 0.01
CA ASN A 11 3.24 -19.75 -1.18
C ASN A 11 2.03 -19.30 -2.03
N ARG A 12 0.92 -18.92 -1.40
CA ARG A 12 -0.30 -18.43 -2.08
C ARG A 12 -0.05 -17.13 -2.84
N ILE A 13 0.68 -16.18 -2.24
CA ILE A 13 0.84 -14.84 -2.82
C ILE A 13 1.96 -14.76 -3.85
N LYS A 14 2.94 -15.67 -3.81
CA LYS A 14 4.22 -15.56 -4.55
C LYS A 14 4.07 -15.24 -6.03
N ASP A 15 3.14 -15.89 -6.74
CA ASP A 15 2.96 -15.68 -8.18
C ASP A 15 2.21 -14.37 -8.47
N GLY A 16 1.29 -13.96 -7.59
CA GLY A 16 0.69 -12.63 -7.60
C GLY A 16 1.76 -11.55 -7.50
N LEU A 17 2.69 -11.68 -6.55
CA LEU A 17 3.75 -10.69 -6.36
C LEU A 17 4.68 -10.58 -7.57
N LYS A 18 5.13 -11.71 -8.13
CA LYS A 18 5.94 -11.73 -9.36
C LYS A 18 5.24 -11.03 -10.53
N SER A 19 3.91 -11.08 -10.59
CA SER A 19 3.15 -10.43 -11.66
C SER A 19 3.18 -8.90 -11.60
N THR A 20 3.64 -8.31 -10.48
CA THR A 20 3.88 -6.86 -10.36
C THR A 20 5.24 -6.42 -10.90
N PHE A 21 6.13 -7.36 -11.24
CA PHE A 21 7.53 -7.04 -11.52
C PHE A 21 7.72 -6.39 -12.88
N THR A 22 8.36 -5.23 -12.84
CA THR A 22 8.96 -4.59 -14.01
C THR A 22 10.31 -5.22 -14.35
N SER A 23 10.86 -4.87 -15.52
CA SER A 23 12.20 -5.31 -15.95
C SER A 23 13.34 -4.90 -15.01
N ASN A 24 13.08 -3.97 -14.10
CA ASN A 24 14.07 -3.47 -13.15
C ASN A 24 14.17 -4.36 -11.90
N VAL A 25 13.28 -5.32 -11.69
CA VAL A 25 13.39 -6.23 -10.54
C VAL A 25 14.43 -7.31 -10.84
N LEU A 26 15.49 -7.37 -10.04
CA LEU A 26 16.66 -8.22 -10.32
C LEU A 26 16.55 -9.64 -9.75
N THR A 27 15.74 -9.83 -8.71
CA THR A 27 15.58 -11.13 -8.04
C THR A 27 14.12 -11.43 -7.76
N GLY A 28 13.76 -12.71 -7.85
CA GLY A 28 12.48 -13.21 -7.35
C GLY A 28 12.32 -13.00 -5.84
N ILE A 29 11.08 -13.06 -5.35
CA ILE A 29 10.80 -12.98 -3.91
C ILE A 29 11.25 -14.28 -3.24
N GLY A 30 12.22 -14.15 -2.34
CA GLY A 30 12.55 -15.10 -1.28
C GLY A 30 12.22 -14.51 0.10
N SER A 31 12.66 -15.16 1.18
CA SER A 31 12.36 -14.80 2.58
C SER A 31 12.79 -13.39 3.04
N PHE A 32 13.39 -12.59 2.15
CA PHE A 32 14.00 -11.29 2.47
C PHE A 32 13.60 -10.14 1.52
N GLY A 33 12.84 -10.41 0.44
CA GLY A 33 12.46 -9.41 -0.58
C GLY A 33 13.23 -9.50 -1.90
N SER A 34 13.00 -8.52 -2.78
CA SER A 34 13.55 -8.37 -4.13
C SER A 34 14.42 -7.12 -4.27
N LEU A 35 15.41 -7.19 -5.15
CA LEU A 35 16.25 -6.05 -5.51
C LEU A 35 15.66 -5.29 -6.72
N TYR A 36 15.85 -3.97 -6.76
CA TYR A 36 15.36 -3.09 -7.85
C TYR A 36 16.52 -2.29 -8.46
N ASP A 37 16.78 -2.47 -9.76
CA ASP A 37 17.79 -1.74 -10.52
C ASP A 37 17.34 -0.31 -10.78
N LEU A 38 18.05 0.63 -10.16
CA LEU A 38 17.78 2.05 -10.31
C LEU A 38 18.36 2.61 -11.61
N LYS A 39 19.38 1.99 -12.21
CA LYS A 39 20.12 2.58 -13.33
C LYS A 39 19.20 2.99 -14.50
N PRO A 40 18.30 2.13 -15.01
CA PRO A 40 17.40 2.50 -16.11
C PRO A 40 16.43 3.62 -15.74
N ILE A 41 16.07 3.75 -14.46
CA ILE A 41 15.20 4.83 -13.99
C ILE A 41 15.96 6.15 -13.98
N LEU A 42 17.14 6.18 -13.35
CA LEU A 42 17.93 7.38 -13.13
C LEU A 42 18.44 8.00 -14.44
N GLU A 43 18.61 7.21 -15.52
CA GLU A 43 18.95 7.73 -16.85
C GLU A 43 17.93 8.73 -17.42
N ASN A 44 16.69 8.75 -16.89
CA ASN A 44 15.65 9.71 -17.29
C ASN A 44 15.68 11.02 -16.47
N TYR A 45 16.60 11.16 -15.52
CA TYR A 45 16.68 12.29 -14.61
C TYR A 45 18.08 12.92 -14.64
N HIS A 46 18.15 14.24 -14.54
CA HIS A 46 19.41 14.95 -14.38
C HIS A 46 19.82 15.00 -12.90
N HIS A 47 18.88 15.33 -12.00
CA HIS A 47 19.09 15.33 -10.55
C HIS A 47 17.96 14.56 -9.86
N PRO A 48 18.02 13.22 -9.87
CA PRO A 48 16.98 12.40 -9.25
C PRO A 48 16.96 12.59 -7.73
N VAL A 49 15.77 12.79 -7.18
CA VAL A 49 15.49 12.85 -5.75
C VAL A 49 14.55 11.70 -5.40
N MET A 50 14.92 10.93 -4.38
CA MET A 50 14.07 9.86 -3.85
C MET A 50 12.99 10.45 -2.94
N VAL A 51 11.76 9.95 -3.08
CA VAL A 51 10.61 10.36 -2.28
C VAL A 51 9.99 9.10 -1.69
N GLN A 52 9.67 9.12 -0.39
CA GLN A 52 9.08 7.99 0.30
C GLN A 52 7.92 8.45 1.18
N SER A 53 6.87 7.63 1.25
CA SER A 53 5.79 7.79 2.24
C SER A 53 5.48 6.44 2.88
N ILE A 54 4.99 6.49 4.11
CA ILE A 54 4.56 5.34 4.89
C ILE A 54 3.17 5.62 5.45
N ASP A 55 2.22 4.73 5.15
CA ASP A 55 0.81 4.95 5.46
C ASP A 55 0.11 3.64 5.84
N GLY A 56 -0.99 3.77 6.58
CA GLY A 56 -1.90 2.67 6.89
C GLY A 56 -3.32 2.95 6.37
N VAL A 57 -4.17 1.92 6.37
CA VAL A 57 -5.59 2.06 5.97
C VAL A 57 -6.49 2.58 7.10
N GLY A 58 -5.96 2.65 8.32
CA GLY A 58 -6.67 3.06 9.51
C GLY A 58 -7.90 2.19 9.82
N THR A 59 -8.90 2.79 10.44
CA THR A 59 -10.08 2.03 10.95
C THR A 59 -11.01 1.47 9.88
N LYS A 60 -10.71 1.66 8.58
CA LYS A 60 -11.43 1.01 7.47
C LYS A 60 -11.30 -0.52 7.51
N ILE A 61 -10.16 -1.05 8.00
CA ILE A 61 -9.93 -2.49 8.17
C ILE A 61 -11.01 -3.17 9.04
N ILE A 62 -11.60 -2.42 9.98
CA ILE A 62 -12.70 -2.93 10.82
C ILE A 62 -13.94 -3.24 9.98
N ILE A 63 -14.21 -2.45 8.93
CA ILE A 63 -15.32 -2.71 7.99
C ILE A 63 -15.01 -3.95 7.14
N ALA A 64 -13.80 -4.04 6.59
CA ALA A 64 -13.37 -5.21 5.81
C ALA A 64 -13.56 -6.50 6.62
N ARG A 65 -13.15 -6.50 7.88
CA ARG A 65 -13.37 -7.60 8.82
C ARG A 65 -14.85 -7.89 9.10
N LYS A 66 -15.66 -6.86 9.38
CA LYS A 66 -17.10 -7.04 9.65
C LYS A 66 -17.86 -7.63 8.45
N LEU A 67 -17.36 -7.40 7.24
CA LEU A 67 -17.94 -7.91 6.00
C LEU A 67 -17.25 -9.19 5.50
N GLU A 68 -16.20 -9.66 6.19
CA GLU A 68 -15.34 -10.78 5.77
C GLU A 68 -14.87 -10.62 4.32
N LYS A 69 -14.45 -9.40 3.96
CA LYS A 69 -14.05 -9.04 2.60
C LYS A 69 -12.79 -8.18 2.63
N PHE A 70 -11.67 -8.76 2.19
CA PHE A 70 -10.35 -8.10 2.26
C PHE A 70 -9.72 -7.83 0.88
N ASP A 71 -10.29 -8.36 -0.20
CA ASP A 71 -9.83 -8.24 -1.59
C ASP A 71 -9.62 -6.80 -2.12
N THR A 72 -10.11 -5.78 -1.40
CA THR A 72 -10.02 -4.37 -1.78
C THR A 72 -9.15 -3.53 -0.84
N ILE A 73 -8.87 -3.99 0.38
CA ILE A 73 -8.15 -3.19 1.37
C ILE A 73 -6.67 -2.98 0.99
N GLY A 74 -6.09 -3.90 0.23
CA GLY A 74 -4.74 -3.72 -0.35
C GLY A 74 -4.68 -2.61 -1.39
N VAL A 75 -5.76 -2.36 -2.14
CA VAL A 75 -5.85 -1.22 -3.07
C VAL A 75 -5.87 0.09 -2.30
N ASP A 76 -6.64 0.12 -1.20
CA ASP A 76 -6.71 1.26 -0.31
C ASP A 76 -5.34 1.59 0.29
N LEU A 77 -4.58 0.58 0.74
CA LEU A 77 -3.26 0.75 1.32
C LEU A 77 -2.27 1.39 0.33
N LEU A 78 -2.16 0.83 -0.88
CA LEU A 78 -1.28 1.39 -1.90
C LEU A 78 -1.71 2.81 -2.27
N SER A 79 -3.01 3.05 -2.43
CA SER A 79 -3.54 4.36 -2.81
C SER A 79 -3.27 5.42 -1.75
N ALA A 80 -3.41 5.07 -0.46
CA ALA A 80 -3.10 5.96 0.65
C ALA A 80 -1.64 6.41 0.60
N ALA A 81 -0.69 5.46 0.53
CA ALA A 81 0.73 5.78 0.47
C ALA A 81 1.13 6.52 -0.83
N THR A 82 0.64 6.04 -1.97
CA THR A 82 1.09 6.52 -3.28
C THR A 82 0.61 7.95 -3.56
N ASN A 83 -0.62 8.29 -3.19
CA ASN A 83 -1.16 9.63 -3.43
C ASN A 83 -0.33 10.72 -2.74
N ASP A 84 0.28 10.41 -1.60
CA ASP A 84 1.10 11.35 -0.83
C ASP A 84 2.44 11.68 -1.48
N ILE A 85 2.94 10.82 -2.38
CA ILE A 85 4.13 11.14 -3.18
C ILE A 85 3.79 11.75 -4.54
N LEU A 86 2.60 11.45 -5.08
CA LEU A 86 2.15 12.02 -6.35
C LEU A 86 1.98 13.54 -6.27
N VAL A 87 1.54 14.08 -5.14
CA VAL A 87 1.37 15.53 -4.93
C VAL A 87 2.69 16.31 -5.03
N MET A 88 3.83 15.65 -4.84
CA MET A 88 5.17 16.23 -5.02
C MET A 88 5.70 16.09 -6.46
N GLY A 89 4.93 15.46 -7.36
CA GLY A 89 5.34 15.16 -8.73
C GLY A 89 6.22 13.91 -8.88
N ALA A 90 6.33 13.09 -7.83
CA ALA A 90 7.16 11.89 -7.87
C ALA A 90 6.50 10.76 -8.69
N ARG A 91 7.32 10.04 -9.45
CA ARG A 91 6.92 8.78 -10.09
C ARG A 91 7.12 7.62 -9.11
N PRO A 92 6.07 6.90 -8.70
CA PRO A 92 6.19 5.70 -7.89
C PRO A 92 6.94 4.58 -8.62
N ILE A 93 7.77 3.80 -7.92
CA ILE A 93 8.56 2.70 -8.52
C ILE A 93 8.49 1.39 -7.73
N THR A 94 8.49 1.46 -6.40
CA THR A 94 8.43 0.27 -5.54
C THR A 94 7.47 0.46 -4.38
N PHE A 95 6.86 -0.64 -3.96
CA PHE A 95 6.01 -0.71 -2.78
C PHE A 95 6.46 -1.87 -1.88
N LEU A 96 6.43 -1.65 -0.57
CA LEU A 96 6.59 -2.69 0.46
C LEU A 96 5.40 -2.66 1.40
N ASP A 97 5.08 -3.80 1.99
CA ASP A 97 4.00 -3.90 2.96
C ASP A 97 4.42 -4.58 4.27
N TYR A 98 3.69 -4.28 5.34
CA TYR A 98 3.76 -4.97 6.61
C TYR A 98 2.34 -5.26 7.08
N ILE A 99 2.07 -6.53 7.38
CA ILE A 99 0.77 -7.02 7.84
C ILE A 99 0.94 -7.63 9.23
N ALA A 100 0.35 -6.99 10.22
CA ALA A 100 0.28 -7.55 11.57
C ALA A 100 -1.13 -8.05 11.88
N ASN A 101 -1.23 -9.13 12.65
CA ASN A 101 -2.49 -9.75 13.00
C ASN A 101 -2.40 -10.48 14.35
N ASP A 102 -3.55 -10.67 15.00
CA ASP A 102 -3.68 -11.52 16.20
C ASP A 102 -3.35 -12.98 15.87
N LYS A 103 -4.01 -13.53 14.86
CA LYS A 103 -3.79 -14.87 14.34
C LYS A 103 -3.72 -14.85 12.82
N LEU A 104 -2.73 -15.53 12.25
CA LEU A 104 -2.52 -15.54 10.82
C LEU A 104 -3.53 -16.48 10.15
N ASN A 105 -4.30 -15.93 9.21
CA ASN A 105 -5.14 -16.70 8.30
C ASN A 105 -4.61 -16.56 6.86
N PRO A 106 -4.08 -17.64 6.25
CA PRO A 106 -3.48 -17.56 4.91
C PRO A 106 -4.43 -17.05 3.81
N GLU A 107 -5.73 -17.35 3.88
CA GLU A 107 -6.72 -16.91 2.90
C GLU A 107 -6.98 -15.40 3.01
N THR A 108 -7.08 -14.88 4.25
CA THR A 108 -7.21 -13.43 4.49
C THR A 108 -5.98 -12.67 3.99
N ILE A 109 -4.78 -13.18 4.27
CA ILE A 109 -3.53 -12.58 3.76
C ILE A 109 -3.50 -12.59 2.23
N GLU A 110 -3.90 -13.71 1.60
CA GLU A 110 -4.01 -13.81 0.15
C GLU A 110 -4.94 -12.75 -0.44
N GLU A 111 -6.12 -12.54 0.16
CA GLU A 111 -7.06 -11.50 -0.29
C GLU A 111 -6.47 -10.08 -0.16
N ILE A 112 -5.89 -9.74 0.99
CA ILE A 112 -5.29 -8.42 1.23
C ILE A 112 -4.21 -8.15 0.18
N VAL A 113 -3.29 -9.11 0.01
CA VAL A 113 -2.16 -8.98 -0.92
C VAL A 113 -2.64 -8.97 -2.37
N SER A 114 -3.70 -9.69 -2.72
CA SER A 114 -4.28 -9.64 -4.07
C SER A 114 -4.73 -8.22 -4.46
N GLY A 115 -5.29 -7.47 -3.50
CA GLY A 115 -5.64 -6.07 -3.67
C GLY A 115 -4.42 -5.19 -3.92
N MET A 116 -3.33 -5.40 -3.18
CA MET A 116 -2.06 -4.68 -3.37
C MET A 116 -1.47 -5.00 -4.75
N VAL A 117 -1.42 -6.28 -5.13
CA VAL A 117 -0.92 -6.75 -6.44
C VAL A 117 -1.69 -6.09 -7.57
N LYS A 118 -3.03 -6.03 -7.48
CA LYS A 118 -3.86 -5.35 -8.48
C LYS A 118 -3.48 -3.88 -8.60
N ALA A 119 -3.40 -3.16 -7.49
CA ALA A 119 -3.08 -1.73 -7.49
C ALA A 119 -1.65 -1.44 -7.99
N CYS A 120 -0.69 -2.30 -7.64
CA CYS A 120 0.69 -2.24 -8.12
C CYS A 120 0.75 -2.38 -9.65
N LYS A 121 0.04 -3.35 -10.22
CA LYS A 121 -0.02 -3.57 -11.67
C LYS A 121 -0.66 -2.41 -12.40
N ASP A 122 -1.79 -1.92 -11.89
CA ASP A 122 -2.51 -0.79 -12.49
C ASP A 122 -1.67 0.50 -12.46
N SER A 123 -0.77 0.62 -11.47
CA SER A 123 0.10 1.79 -11.28
C SER A 123 1.52 1.64 -11.83
N GLY A 124 1.89 0.47 -12.36
CA GLY A 124 3.25 0.17 -12.83
C GLY A 124 4.31 0.15 -11.71
N VAL A 125 3.90 -0.15 -10.48
CA VAL A 125 4.75 -0.25 -9.28
C VAL A 125 5.08 -1.71 -9.01
N SER A 126 6.33 -2.00 -8.68
CA SER A 126 6.73 -3.35 -8.25
C SER A 126 6.51 -3.53 -6.75
N LEU A 127 5.77 -4.56 -6.32
CA LEU A 127 5.74 -4.97 -4.90
C LEU A 127 7.01 -5.76 -4.59
N VAL A 128 8.03 -5.12 -4.04
CA VAL A 128 9.38 -5.70 -3.94
C VAL A 128 9.63 -6.48 -2.65
N GLY A 129 8.69 -6.48 -1.71
CA GLY A 129 8.80 -7.26 -0.49
C GLY A 129 7.73 -6.88 0.51
N GLY A 130 7.61 -7.71 1.54
CA GLY A 130 6.72 -7.43 2.66
C GLY A 130 7.00 -8.38 3.81
N GLU A 131 6.34 -8.15 4.93
CA GLU A 131 6.48 -8.95 6.14
C GLU A 131 5.11 -9.23 6.77
N THR A 132 4.92 -10.42 7.33
CA THR A 132 3.69 -10.80 8.03
C THR A 132 4.02 -11.25 9.44
N ALA A 133 3.39 -10.61 10.43
CA ALA A 133 3.65 -10.88 11.83
C ALA A 133 2.37 -11.33 12.57
N GLU A 134 2.42 -12.54 13.10
CA GLU A 134 1.41 -13.07 14.03
C GLU A 134 1.81 -12.71 15.47
N MET A 135 1.02 -11.85 16.11
CA MET A 135 1.30 -11.31 17.44
C MET A 135 0.06 -11.40 18.35
N PRO A 136 -0.30 -12.61 18.82
CA PRO A 136 -1.34 -12.77 19.83
C PRO A 136 -0.98 -11.97 21.09
N ASP A 137 -2.00 -11.55 21.83
CA ASP A 137 -1.91 -10.68 23.01
C ASP A 137 -1.43 -9.23 22.74
N THR A 138 -0.93 -8.94 21.52
CA THR A 138 -0.65 -7.57 21.06
C THR A 138 -1.85 -6.99 20.32
N TYR A 139 -2.42 -7.76 19.40
CA TYR A 139 -3.65 -7.40 18.69
C TYR A 139 -4.87 -7.99 19.38
N LEU A 140 -5.99 -7.25 19.36
CA LEU A 140 -7.26 -7.81 19.84
C LEU A 140 -7.68 -8.97 18.91
N PRO A 141 -8.50 -9.91 19.42
CA PRO A 141 -8.92 -11.07 18.64
C PRO A 141 -9.43 -10.72 17.24
N GLY A 142 -8.75 -11.29 16.22
CA GLY A 142 -9.04 -11.08 14.80
C GLY A 142 -8.73 -9.69 14.24
N GLU A 143 -8.01 -8.82 14.97
CA GLU A 143 -7.53 -7.53 14.42
C GLU A 143 -6.37 -7.71 13.46
N HIS A 144 -6.32 -6.78 12.50
CA HIS A 144 -5.25 -6.66 11.51
C HIS A 144 -4.82 -5.19 11.46
N ASP A 145 -3.52 -4.95 11.33
CA ASP A 145 -2.97 -3.65 11.00
C ASP A 145 -2.10 -3.77 9.75
N LEU A 146 -2.23 -2.80 8.86
CA LEU A 146 -1.62 -2.79 7.54
C LEU A 146 -0.83 -1.51 7.37
N VAL A 147 0.44 -1.66 6.99
CA VAL A 147 1.34 -0.57 6.71
C VAL A 147 1.92 -0.77 5.32
N GLY A 148 1.94 0.31 4.53
CA GLY A 148 2.47 0.34 3.19
C GLY A 148 3.56 1.40 3.09
N ILE A 149 4.65 1.07 2.42
CA ILE A 149 5.77 1.98 2.15
C ILE A 149 5.90 2.12 0.65
N ILE A 150 5.64 3.33 0.14
CA ILE A 150 5.88 3.66 -1.27
C ILE A 150 7.23 4.35 -1.42
N THR A 151 7.94 4.05 -2.50
CA THR A 151 9.14 4.78 -2.92
C THR A 151 8.99 5.22 -4.36
N GLY A 152 9.35 6.48 -4.63
CA GLY A 152 9.32 7.11 -5.94
C GLY A 152 10.56 7.95 -6.20
N VAL A 153 10.63 8.48 -7.42
CA VAL A 153 11.71 9.36 -7.89
C VAL A 153 11.11 10.60 -8.54
N VAL A 154 11.70 11.76 -8.30
CA VAL A 154 11.32 13.04 -8.91
C VAL A 154 12.58 13.78 -9.38
N GLU A 155 12.46 14.60 -10.42
CA GLU A 155 13.53 15.54 -10.82
C GLU A 155 13.55 16.71 -9.83
N LYS A 156 14.73 17.07 -9.30
CA LYS A 156 14.86 18.07 -8.25
C LYS A 156 14.17 19.39 -8.58
N ASP A 157 14.36 19.88 -9.81
CA ASP A 157 13.84 21.17 -10.25
C ASP A 157 12.37 21.09 -10.72
N LYS A 158 11.74 19.91 -10.63
CA LYS A 158 10.31 19.68 -10.93
C LYS A 158 9.48 19.31 -9.70
N ILE A 159 10.07 19.36 -8.51
CA ILE A 159 9.34 19.09 -7.26
C ILE A 159 8.22 20.13 -7.11
N ILE A 160 7.01 19.64 -6.88
CA ILE A 160 5.84 20.49 -6.66
C ILE A 160 5.73 20.80 -5.16
N THR A 161 5.95 22.06 -4.80
CA THR A 161 5.91 22.53 -3.39
C THR A 161 4.74 23.48 -3.10
N GLY A 162 4.10 24.00 -4.14
CA GLY A 162 3.09 25.07 -4.03
C GLY A 162 3.66 26.48 -3.87
N GLU A 163 4.99 26.67 -3.88
CA GLU A 163 5.63 27.98 -3.69
C GLU A 163 5.28 29.04 -4.74
N ASN A 164 4.88 28.59 -5.94
CA ASN A 164 4.52 29.45 -7.07
C ASN A 164 3.02 29.75 -7.17
N ILE A 165 2.21 29.33 -6.18
CA ILE A 165 0.77 29.61 -6.16
C ILE A 165 0.54 31.11 -5.91
N ILE A 166 -0.32 31.73 -6.73
CA ILE A 166 -0.61 33.17 -6.67
C ILE A 166 -2.12 33.46 -6.74
N PRO A 167 -2.57 34.65 -6.27
CA PRO A 167 -3.95 35.07 -6.47
C PRO A 167 -4.35 35.08 -7.95
N GLY A 168 -5.45 34.40 -8.27
CA GLY A 168 -5.92 34.20 -9.64
C GLY A 168 -5.78 32.77 -10.13
N ASP A 169 -4.96 31.94 -9.47
CA ASP A 169 -4.91 30.51 -9.73
C ASP A 169 -6.25 29.82 -9.41
N VAL A 170 -6.51 28.71 -10.11
CA VAL A 170 -7.74 27.94 -10.00
C VAL A 170 -7.51 26.63 -9.25
N VAL A 171 -8.50 26.21 -8.47
CA VAL A 171 -8.50 24.90 -7.80
C VAL A 171 -9.28 23.91 -8.66
N LEU A 172 -8.62 22.82 -9.05
CA LEU A 172 -9.23 21.70 -9.75
C LEU A 172 -9.35 20.51 -8.79
N GLY A 173 -10.55 19.95 -8.68
CA GLY A 173 -10.82 18.77 -7.86
C GLY A 173 -10.96 17.52 -8.72
N ILE A 174 -10.33 16.43 -8.30
CA ILE A 174 -10.55 15.09 -8.87
C ILE A 174 -11.54 14.36 -7.94
N PRO A 175 -12.64 13.79 -8.47
CA PRO A 175 -13.63 13.14 -7.64
C PRO A 175 -13.07 11.92 -6.91
N SER A 176 -13.48 11.75 -5.65
CA SER A 176 -13.21 10.55 -4.86
C SER A 176 -14.17 9.41 -5.24
N ASN A 177 -13.87 8.18 -4.80
CA ASN A 177 -14.78 7.03 -4.94
C ASN A 177 -15.62 6.77 -3.68
N GLY A 178 -15.65 7.73 -2.75
CA GLY A 178 -16.29 7.61 -1.43
C GLY A 178 -15.41 8.20 -0.32
N LEU A 179 -15.38 7.53 0.83
CA LEU A 179 -14.61 7.94 2.02
C LEU A 179 -13.09 7.73 1.87
N HIS A 180 -12.64 7.05 0.81
CA HIS A 180 -11.26 6.57 0.66
C HIS A 180 -10.85 5.73 1.87
N THR A 181 -9.89 6.18 2.67
CA THR A 181 -9.40 5.54 3.90
C THR A 181 -9.68 6.37 5.17
N ASN A 182 -10.39 7.49 5.05
CA ASN A 182 -10.57 8.45 6.14
C ASN A 182 -12.02 8.52 6.65
N GLY A 183 -12.19 8.89 7.93
CA GLY A 183 -13.52 9.11 8.52
C GLY A 183 -14.27 7.83 8.93
N TYR A 184 -13.67 6.64 8.80
CA TYR A 184 -14.34 5.36 9.10
C TYR A 184 -14.72 5.19 10.58
N SER A 185 -14.02 5.81 11.53
CA SER A 185 -14.47 5.83 12.92
C SER A 185 -15.81 6.53 13.09
N PHE A 186 -16.00 7.67 12.41
CA PHE A 186 -17.26 8.40 12.45
C PHE A 186 -18.36 7.66 11.70
N ALA A 187 -18.06 7.13 10.51
CA ALA A 187 -19.01 6.33 9.75
C ALA A 187 -19.51 5.11 10.54
N ARG A 188 -18.60 4.36 11.18
CA ARG A 188 -18.98 3.21 12.02
C ARG A 188 -19.90 3.61 13.17
N LYS A 189 -19.59 4.71 13.86
CA LYS A 189 -20.42 5.21 14.95
C LYS A 189 -21.82 5.59 14.46
N LEU A 190 -21.90 6.31 13.34
CA LEU A 190 -23.18 6.70 12.76
C LEU A 190 -24.03 5.48 12.39
N PHE A 191 -23.48 4.52 11.66
CA PHE A 191 -24.26 3.39 11.16
C PHE A 191 -24.56 2.34 12.25
N PHE A 192 -23.56 1.91 13.01
CA PHE A 192 -23.68 0.72 13.86
C PHE A 192 -23.98 1.02 15.33
N GLU A 193 -23.83 2.26 15.79
CA GLU A 193 -24.15 2.64 17.17
C GLU A 193 -25.39 3.53 17.25
N ILE A 194 -25.55 4.48 16.32
CA ILE A 194 -26.66 5.44 16.34
C ILE A 194 -27.81 4.99 15.42
N GLY A 195 -27.51 4.59 14.19
CA GLY A 195 -28.49 4.29 13.16
C GLY A 195 -29.24 2.96 13.36
N GLY A 196 -28.55 1.94 13.89
CA GLY A 196 -29.07 0.58 14.02
C GLY A 196 -28.77 -0.27 12.80
#